data_AF-A0A0G0Q9S6-F1
#
_entry.id   AF-A0A0G0Q9S6-F1
#
_cell.length_a   1.000
_cell.length_b   1.000
_cell.length_c   1.000
_cell.angle_alpha   90.00
_cell.angle_beta   90.00
_cell.angle_gamma   90.00
#
_symmetry.space_group_name_H-M   'P 1'
#
loop_
_entity.id
_entity.type
_entity.pdbx_description
1 polymer ?
#
loop_
_entity_poly.entity_id
_entity_poly.type
_entity_poly.pdbx_seq_one_letter_code
_entity_poly.pdbx_strand_id
1 'polypeptide(L)'
;MINENPIISLFGPAVHPEFWMRFYNSLSSNEIPFEVIFVGNKPPSFQLPGNCHFIYTEVKPVQCVEIGARYAVGDLIMPFADDIVLSEHALDNLYREFKELNDDRIILSCRYVWEGKDMTGTGRYWSDNQNSPIMPVGGLMNRKLWQQLGGIDKHFVGLFWDLDIAMRVYEIGGRVVLSKNVYLEEFRTPNIFSKNPLIVKKFLRMFPGIRKKIIEWIVFPLEKKKTLFLEFGVFTDRPTLERFWVMKNEPPGGVSPNSIYCIDKREDRGILSKKRLALVEPFEDKHILTVSQGPKGRWK
;
A
#
# COMPACT_ATOMS: atom_id res chain seq x y z
N MET A 1 -22.57 8.98 22.45
CA MET A 1 -22.62 8.04 21.30
C MET A 1 -22.22 6.69 21.84
N ILE A 2 -23.05 5.67 21.66
CA ILE A 2 -22.69 4.29 22.03
C ILE A 2 -21.46 3.96 21.21
N ASN A 3 -20.35 3.66 21.87
CA ASN A 3 -19.11 3.26 21.22
C ASN A 3 -19.33 1.83 20.75
N GLU A 4 -20.02 1.67 19.62
CA GLU A 4 -20.16 0.37 18.98
C GLU A 4 -18.77 -0.09 18.57
N ASN A 5 -18.46 -1.36 18.88
CA ASN A 5 -17.17 -1.93 18.51
C ASN A 5 -16.95 -1.77 16.99
N PRO A 6 -15.77 -1.31 16.55
CA PRO A 6 -15.56 -1.07 15.13
C PRO A 6 -15.67 -2.38 14.36
N ILE A 7 -16.35 -2.35 13.23
CA ILE A 7 -16.46 -3.50 12.31
C ILE A 7 -15.24 -3.53 11.39
N ILE A 8 -14.76 -2.35 10.97
CA ILE A 8 -13.60 -2.18 10.11
C ILE A 8 -12.51 -1.40 10.84
N SER A 9 -11.30 -1.97 10.89
CA SER A 9 -10.11 -1.25 11.33
C SER A 9 -9.28 -0.83 10.14
N LEU A 10 -9.13 0.48 9.94
CA LEU A 10 -8.15 1.03 9.01
C LEU A 10 -6.84 1.22 9.73
N PHE A 11 -5.74 0.75 9.16
CA PHE A 11 -4.44 0.85 9.80
C PHE A 11 -3.36 1.13 8.77
N GLY A 12 -2.36 1.92 9.13
CA GLY A 12 -1.42 2.37 8.13
C GLY A 12 -0.15 2.97 8.71
N PRO A 13 0.91 2.93 7.92
CA PRO A 13 2.18 3.50 8.30
C PRO A 13 2.06 5.02 8.00
N ALA A 14 2.20 5.87 9.02
CA ALA A 14 1.73 7.26 8.99
C ALA A 14 2.79 8.26 9.50
N VAL A 15 3.29 9.12 8.62
CA VAL A 15 4.37 10.10 8.86
C VAL A 15 4.09 11.50 8.33
N HIS A 16 2.89 11.75 7.80
CA HIS A 16 2.40 13.02 7.29
C HIS A 16 1.16 13.45 8.09
N PRO A 17 1.30 13.83 9.37
CA PRO A 17 0.17 14.22 10.22
C PRO A 17 -0.68 15.35 9.62
N GLU A 18 -0.11 16.17 8.75
CA GLU A 18 -0.83 17.21 7.98
C GLU A 18 -1.93 16.66 7.06
N PHE A 19 -1.91 15.38 6.69
CA PHE A 19 -2.91 14.74 5.82
C PHE A 19 -3.96 13.93 6.56
N TRP A 20 -3.73 13.60 7.84
CA TRP A 20 -4.57 12.64 8.57
C TRP A 20 -6.02 13.09 8.70
N MET A 21 -6.26 14.38 8.99
CA MET A 21 -7.63 14.89 9.06
C MET A 21 -8.32 14.92 7.69
N ARG A 22 -7.57 15.08 6.61
CA ARG A 22 -8.14 14.99 5.26
C ARG A 22 -8.55 13.55 4.94
N PHE A 23 -7.68 12.59 5.22
CA PHE A 23 -8.01 11.17 5.10
C PHE A 23 -9.25 10.82 5.94
N TYR A 24 -9.24 11.18 7.23
CA TYR A 24 -10.36 10.93 8.14
C TYR A 24 -11.67 11.58 7.65
N ASN A 25 -11.62 12.83 7.19
CA ASN A 25 -12.80 13.51 6.67
C ASN A 25 -13.37 12.84 5.41
N SER A 26 -12.56 12.16 4.60
CA SER A 26 -13.06 11.36 3.48
C SER A 26 -13.90 10.15 3.92
N LEU A 27 -13.77 9.74 5.19
CA LEU A 27 -14.55 8.66 5.80
C LEU A 27 -15.82 9.14 6.49
N SER A 28 -16.07 10.46 6.57
CA SER A 28 -17.14 11.05 7.39
C SER A 28 -18.56 10.71 6.94
N SER A 29 -18.74 10.25 5.70
CA SER A 29 -20.03 9.81 5.16
C SER A 29 -20.38 8.37 5.52
N ASN A 30 -19.46 7.60 6.12
CA ASN A 30 -19.74 6.20 6.44
C ASN A 30 -20.60 6.06 7.69
N GLU A 31 -21.57 5.15 7.64
CA GLU A 31 -22.43 4.80 8.78
C GLU A 31 -21.88 3.62 9.58
N ILE A 32 -21.13 2.73 8.93
CA ILE A 32 -20.55 1.55 9.57
C ILE A 32 -19.56 1.94 10.67
N PRO A 33 -19.59 1.31 11.86
CA PRO A 33 -18.59 1.54 12.88
C PRO A 33 -17.17 1.21 12.39
N PHE A 34 -16.25 2.16 12.52
CA PHE A 34 -14.85 1.99 12.11
C PHE A 34 -13.88 2.69 13.07
N GLU A 35 -12.63 2.22 13.06
CA GLU A 35 -11.49 2.89 13.70
C GLU A 35 -10.38 3.18 12.69
N VAL A 36 -9.53 4.16 13.01
CA VAL A 36 -8.33 4.49 12.22
C VAL A 36 -7.10 4.45 13.12
N ILE A 37 -6.09 3.69 12.72
CA ILE A 37 -4.86 3.46 13.49
C ILE A 37 -3.67 4.02 12.69
N PHE A 38 -3.16 5.16 13.13
CA PHE A 38 -1.96 5.79 12.60
C PHE A 38 -0.72 5.27 13.33
N VAL A 39 0.26 4.74 12.60
CA VAL A 39 1.48 4.17 13.21
C VAL A 39 2.73 4.81 12.60
N GLY A 40 3.55 5.48 13.39
CA GLY A 40 4.77 6.10 12.89
C GLY A 40 5.50 6.98 13.89
N ASN A 41 6.48 7.74 13.39
CA ASN A 41 7.40 8.51 14.23
C ASN A 41 7.08 10.00 14.35
N LYS A 42 5.99 10.47 13.72
CA LYS A 42 5.57 11.88 13.78
C LYS A 42 4.24 12.01 14.53
N PRO A 43 4.25 12.46 15.80
CA PRO A 43 3.01 12.65 16.55
C PRO A 43 2.18 13.81 15.96
N PRO A 44 0.84 13.75 16.03
CA PRO A 44 -0.02 14.85 15.59
C PRO A 44 0.08 16.03 16.56
N SER A 45 0.00 17.25 16.03
CA SER A 45 -0.09 18.49 16.82
C SER A 45 -1.54 18.89 17.15
N PHE A 46 -2.50 18.02 16.85
CA PHE A 46 -3.93 18.25 17.01
C PHE A 46 -4.58 17.06 17.72
N GLN A 47 -5.78 17.27 18.26
CA GLN A 47 -6.55 16.20 18.89
C GLN A 47 -7.16 15.29 17.83
N LEU A 48 -6.94 13.98 17.98
CA LEU A 48 -7.54 12.98 17.11
C LEU A 48 -9.04 12.77 17.44
N PRO A 49 -9.87 12.44 16.44
CA PRO A 49 -11.22 11.92 16.67
C PRO A 49 -11.24 10.72 17.62
N GLY A 50 -12.37 10.49 18.30
CA GLY A 50 -12.48 9.47 19.35
C GLY A 50 -12.28 8.02 18.89
N ASN A 51 -12.46 7.74 17.60
CA ASN A 51 -12.21 6.45 16.95
C ASN A 51 -10.85 6.40 16.21
N CYS A 52 -9.97 7.36 16.48
CA CYS A 52 -8.62 7.41 15.92
C CYS A 52 -7.58 7.12 16.99
N HIS A 53 -6.59 6.31 16.62
CA HIS A 53 -5.51 5.86 17.49
C HIS A 53 -4.17 6.26 16.86
N PHE A 54 -3.22 6.69 17.70
CA PHE A 54 -1.85 6.92 17.28
C PHE A 54 -0.89 6.05 18.08
N ILE A 55 -0.04 5.31 17.38
CA ILE A 55 1.00 4.48 17.96
C ILE A 55 2.35 5.02 17.51
N TYR A 56 3.10 5.55 18.46
CA TYR A 56 4.45 6.03 18.19
C TYR A 56 5.43 4.87 18.04
N THR A 57 6.23 4.91 16.97
CA THR A 57 7.36 3.99 16.76
C THR A 57 8.34 4.54 15.72
N GLU A 58 9.60 4.16 15.80
CA GLU A 58 10.66 4.53 14.85
C GLU A 58 11.07 3.39 13.92
N VAL A 59 10.35 2.27 13.94
CA VAL A 59 10.63 1.13 13.07
C VAL A 59 10.26 1.41 11.61
N LYS A 60 10.70 0.52 10.71
CA LYS A 60 10.48 0.65 9.26
C LYS A 60 8.99 0.63 8.88
N PRO A 61 8.62 1.24 7.73
CA PRO A 61 7.21 1.40 7.32
C PRO A 61 6.38 0.12 7.36
N VAL A 62 6.89 -0.98 6.82
CA VAL A 62 6.15 -2.26 6.81
C VAL A 62 5.89 -2.81 8.20
N GLN A 63 6.82 -2.58 9.14
CA GLN A 63 6.61 -3.00 10.52
C GLN A 63 5.54 -2.14 11.20
N CYS A 64 5.39 -0.86 10.81
CA CYS A 64 4.26 -0.01 11.24
C CYS A 64 2.92 -0.57 10.77
N VAL A 65 2.84 -1.11 9.54
CA VAL A 65 1.64 -1.79 9.04
C VAL A 65 1.30 -3.01 9.90
N GLU A 66 2.28 -3.86 10.19
CA GLU A 66 2.07 -5.05 11.03
C GLU A 66 1.65 -4.67 12.47
N ILE A 67 2.25 -3.63 13.06
CA ILE A 67 1.84 -3.10 14.36
C ILE A 67 0.37 -2.67 14.33
N GLY A 68 -0.04 -1.94 13.29
CA GLY A 68 -1.43 -1.51 13.12
C GLY A 68 -2.39 -2.70 13.00
N ALA A 69 -2.02 -3.71 12.23
CA ALA A 69 -2.83 -4.94 12.08
C ALA A 69 -3.00 -5.71 13.40
N ARG A 70 -1.97 -5.73 14.25
CA ARG A 70 -2.03 -6.37 15.58
C ARG A 70 -2.85 -5.59 16.59
N TYR A 71 -2.89 -4.26 16.46
CA TYR A 71 -3.68 -3.39 17.31
C TYR A 71 -5.17 -3.39 16.94
N ALA A 72 -5.48 -3.57 15.65
CA ALA A 72 -6.83 -3.59 15.11
C ALA A 72 -7.77 -4.57 15.84
N VAL A 73 -8.96 -4.07 16.21
CA VAL A 73 -9.98 -4.88 16.89
C VAL A 73 -11.14 -5.29 15.99
N GLY A 74 -11.32 -4.63 14.84
CA GLY A 74 -12.39 -4.91 13.88
C GLY A 74 -12.31 -6.30 13.27
N ASP A 75 -13.47 -6.80 12.84
CA ASP A 75 -13.56 -8.11 12.17
C ASP A 75 -12.91 -8.08 10.78
N LEU A 76 -13.02 -6.93 10.12
CA LEU A 76 -12.37 -6.64 8.85
C LEU A 76 -11.26 -5.63 9.07
N ILE A 77 -10.18 -5.78 8.31
CA ILE A 77 -9.03 -4.88 8.36
C ILE A 77 -8.72 -4.37 6.95
N MET A 78 -8.28 -3.13 6.87
CA MET A 78 -7.92 -2.47 5.61
C MET A 78 -6.65 -1.63 5.80
N PRO A 79 -5.54 -1.97 5.13
CA PRO A 79 -4.35 -1.15 5.17
C PRO A 79 -4.55 0.15 4.36
N PHE A 80 -3.95 1.25 4.79
CA PHE A 80 -3.96 2.51 4.05
C PHE A 80 -2.59 3.21 4.06
N ALA A 81 -2.39 4.15 3.13
CA ALA A 81 -1.29 5.11 3.14
C ALA A 81 -1.81 6.48 3.59
N ASP A 82 -1.05 7.25 4.36
CA ASP A 82 -1.56 8.45 5.01
C ASP A 82 -1.81 9.65 4.09
N ASP A 83 -1.47 9.51 2.82
CA ASP A 83 -1.70 10.48 1.74
C ASP A 83 -2.84 10.08 0.80
N ILE A 84 -3.78 9.21 1.21
CA ILE A 84 -4.93 8.83 0.38
C ILE A 84 -6.24 9.52 0.79
N VAL A 85 -7.21 9.50 -0.13
CA VAL A 85 -8.63 9.77 0.15
C VAL A 85 -9.48 8.65 -0.45
N LEU A 86 -10.59 8.36 0.22
CA LEU A 86 -11.57 7.37 -0.24
C LEU A 86 -12.82 8.07 -0.79
N SER A 87 -13.52 7.39 -1.70
CA SER A 87 -14.82 7.84 -2.20
C SER A 87 -15.86 7.91 -1.07
N GLU A 88 -16.92 8.69 -1.29
CA GLU A 88 -18.05 8.78 -0.36
C GLU A 88 -18.66 7.39 -0.07
N HIS A 89 -19.06 7.14 1.19
CA HIS A 89 -19.59 5.86 1.65
C HIS A 89 -18.68 4.64 1.34
N ALA A 90 -17.37 4.84 1.22
CA ALA A 90 -16.43 3.78 0.83
C ALA A 90 -16.51 2.53 1.72
N LEU A 91 -16.52 2.70 3.05
CA LEU A 91 -16.53 1.58 3.99
C LEU A 91 -17.88 0.87 4.00
N ASP A 92 -18.99 1.61 3.90
CA ASP A 92 -20.33 1.01 3.80
C ASP A 92 -20.47 0.15 2.54
N ASN A 93 -19.97 0.68 1.40
CA ASN A 93 -20.00 -0.01 0.13
C ASN A 93 -19.06 -1.21 0.11
N LEU A 94 -17.84 -1.07 0.63
CA LEU A 94 -16.90 -2.18 0.80
C LEU A 94 -17.49 -3.28 1.68
N TYR A 95 -18.09 -2.92 2.82
CA TYR A 95 -18.70 -3.89 3.73
C TYR A 95 -19.86 -4.63 3.04
N ARG A 96 -20.77 -3.91 2.40
CA ARG A 96 -21.90 -4.50 1.67
C ARG A 96 -21.41 -5.47 0.60
N GLU A 97 -20.47 -5.05 -0.24
CA GLU A 97 -19.87 -5.89 -1.29
C GLU A 97 -19.15 -7.11 -0.70
N PHE A 98 -18.44 -6.96 0.40
CA PHE A 98 -17.78 -8.07 1.09
C PHE A 98 -18.79 -9.11 1.59
N LYS A 99 -19.89 -8.66 2.19
CA LYS A 99 -20.97 -9.54 2.67
C LYS A 99 -21.71 -10.22 1.51
N GLU A 100 -21.92 -9.53 0.39
CA GLU A 100 -22.51 -10.10 -0.83
C GLU A 100 -21.63 -11.20 -1.45
N LEU A 101 -20.31 -11.01 -1.43
CA LEU A 101 -19.36 -12.01 -1.95
C LEU A 101 -19.36 -13.30 -1.12
N ASN A 102 -19.68 -13.21 0.18
CA ASN A 102 -19.84 -14.33 1.10
C ASN A 102 -18.71 -15.37 1.01
N ASP A 103 -17.47 -14.88 0.98
CA ASP A 103 -16.26 -15.69 0.86
C ASP A 103 -15.17 -15.13 1.77
N ASP A 104 -14.77 -15.91 2.78
CA ASP A 104 -13.80 -15.47 3.77
C ASP A 104 -12.35 -15.45 3.27
N ARG A 105 -12.09 -15.95 2.04
CA ARG A 105 -10.76 -16.03 1.41
C ARG A 105 -10.59 -14.98 0.30
N ILE A 106 -11.13 -13.79 0.50
CA ILE A 106 -11.00 -12.68 -0.43
C ILE A 106 -10.21 -11.52 0.16
N ILE A 107 -9.58 -10.76 -0.75
CA ILE A 107 -9.18 -9.38 -0.51
C ILE A 107 -10.06 -8.53 -1.43
N LEU A 108 -10.94 -7.71 -0.87
CA LEU A 108 -11.73 -6.75 -1.61
C LEU A 108 -10.94 -5.44 -1.75
N SER A 109 -10.36 -5.23 -2.91
CA SER A 109 -9.52 -4.08 -3.25
C SER A 109 -10.37 -2.89 -3.70
N CYS A 110 -9.99 -1.69 -3.26
CA CYS A 110 -10.48 -0.46 -3.89
C CYS A 110 -9.99 -0.38 -5.35
N ARG A 111 -10.68 0.46 -6.12
CA ARG A 111 -10.26 0.94 -7.43
C ARG A 111 -9.23 2.04 -7.26
N TYR A 112 -8.11 1.95 -7.97
CA TYR A 112 -7.05 2.96 -7.85
C TYR A 112 -7.28 4.11 -8.82
N VAL A 113 -7.27 5.34 -8.32
CA VAL A 113 -7.36 6.56 -9.11
C VAL A 113 -6.06 7.34 -8.99
N TRP A 114 -5.49 7.71 -10.12
CA TRP A 114 -4.29 8.54 -10.19
C TRP A 114 -4.54 9.76 -11.06
N GLU A 115 -4.46 10.96 -10.47
CA GLU A 115 -4.71 12.23 -11.17
C GLU A 115 -6.07 12.25 -11.90
N GLY A 116 -7.12 11.79 -11.21
CA GLY A 116 -8.48 11.66 -11.76
C GLY A 116 -8.65 10.58 -12.83
N LYS A 117 -7.61 9.78 -13.12
CA LYS A 117 -7.69 8.65 -14.06
C LYS A 117 -7.84 7.34 -13.29
N ASP A 118 -8.83 6.56 -13.69
CA ASP A 118 -9.00 5.20 -13.19
C ASP A 118 -7.86 4.30 -13.71
N MET A 119 -7.04 3.82 -12.79
CA MET A 119 -5.91 2.91 -13.02
C MET A 119 -6.23 1.48 -12.56
N THR A 120 -7.51 1.17 -12.36
CA THR A 120 -7.95 -0.16 -11.93
C THR A 120 -7.51 -1.24 -12.91
N GLY A 121 -6.94 -2.32 -12.38
CA GLY A 121 -6.46 -3.46 -13.17
C GLY A 121 -5.07 -3.27 -13.80
N THR A 122 -4.45 -2.09 -13.69
CA THR A 122 -3.04 -1.90 -14.07
C THR A 122 -2.08 -2.39 -12.98
N GLY A 123 -2.53 -2.43 -11.73
CA GLY A 123 -1.81 -2.99 -10.59
C GLY A 123 -1.81 -4.51 -10.64
N ARG A 124 -0.68 -5.11 -11.02
CA ARG A 124 -0.47 -6.56 -11.05
C ARG A 124 0.94 -6.91 -10.59
N TYR A 125 1.16 -8.19 -10.28
CA TYR A 125 2.49 -8.69 -9.92
C TYR A 125 3.55 -8.31 -10.95
N TRP A 126 3.19 -8.45 -12.23
CA TRP A 126 3.89 -7.89 -13.36
C TRP A 126 2.93 -6.99 -14.14
N SER A 127 3.13 -5.68 -14.02
CA SER A 127 2.20 -4.65 -14.52
C SER A 127 1.89 -4.74 -16.03
N ASP A 128 2.81 -5.31 -16.80
CA ASP A 128 2.71 -5.51 -18.25
C ASP A 128 2.19 -6.91 -18.65
N ASN A 129 1.88 -7.78 -17.68
CA ASN A 129 1.39 -9.14 -17.94
C ASN A 129 0.00 -9.36 -17.30
N GLN A 130 -1.02 -9.43 -18.16
CA GLN A 130 -2.42 -9.58 -17.74
C GLN A 130 -2.75 -10.95 -17.10
N ASN A 131 -1.90 -11.96 -17.31
CA ASN A 131 -2.04 -13.26 -16.67
C ASN A 131 -1.42 -13.28 -15.26
N SER A 132 -0.70 -12.23 -14.87
CA SER A 132 -0.13 -12.14 -13.54
C SER A 132 -1.19 -11.69 -12.51
N PRO A 133 -1.08 -12.13 -11.25
CA PRO A 133 -2.05 -11.82 -10.19
C PRO A 133 -2.24 -10.33 -9.95
N ILE A 134 -3.45 -9.93 -9.52
CA ILE A 134 -3.82 -8.54 -9.27
C ILE A 134 -3.17 -8.08 -7.95
N MET A 135 -2.64 -6.87 -7.95
CA MET A 135 -2.16 -6.21 -6.74
C MET A 135 -3.35 -5.49 -6.07
N PRO A 136 -3.65 -5.77 -4.80
CA PRO A 136 -4.70 -5.04 -4.09
C PRO A 136 -4.25 -3.61 -3.79
N VAL A 137 -5.20 -2.68 -3.76
CA VAL A 137 -5.02 -1.29 -3.35
C VAL A 137 -6.08 -1.00 -2.30
N GLY A 138 -5.68 -0.69 -1.07
CA GLY A 138 -6.61 -0.57 0.06
C GLY A 138 -7.43 -1.84 0.27
N GLY A 139 -6.77 -3.01 0.31
CA GLY A 139 -7.46 -4.30 0.34
C GLY A 139 -8.15 -4.61 1.67
N LEU A 140 -9.48 -4.59 1.69
CA LEU A 140 -10.29 -5.05 2.83
C LEU A 140 -10.29 -6.58 2.89
N MET A 141 -10.03 -7.15 4.06
CA MET A 141 -10.07 -8.59 4.27
C MET A 141 -10.47 -8.95 5.70
N ASN A 142 -10.87 -10.20 5.91
CA ASN A 142 -11.07 -10.74 7.26
C ASN A 142 -9.77 -10.68 8.07
N ARG A 143 -9.84 -10.17 9.31
CA ARG A 143 -8.70 -10.19 10.24
C ARG A 143 -8.21 -11.62 10.53
N LYS A 144 -9.15 -12.57 10.60
CA LYS A 144 -8.83 -14.00 10.77
C LYS A 144 -7.99 -14.54 9.62
N LEU A 145 -8.27 -14.13 8.38
CA LEU A 145 -7.47 -14.51 7.22
C LEU A 145 -6.05 -13.95 7.34
N TRP A 146 -5.89 -12.67 7.73
CA TRP A 146 -4.57 -12.08 7.98
C TRP A 146 -3.77 -12.88 9.03
N GLN A 147 -4.41 -13.26 10.14
CA GLN A 147 -3.80 -14.06 11.20
C GLN A 147 -3.40 -15.45 10.70
N GLN A 148 -4.26 -16.12 9.91
CA GLN A 148 -3.95 -17.42 9.31
C GLN A 148 -2.76 -17.36 8.37
N LEU A 149 -2.58 -16.26 7.65
CA LEU A 149 -1.42 -16.04 6.78
C LEU A 149 -0.13 -15.75 7.56
N GLY A 150 -0.23 -15.41 8.86
CA GLY A 150 0.90 -15.04 9.71
C GLY A 150 1.35 -13.58 9.56
N GLY A 151 0.49 -12.70 9.03
CA GLY A 151 0.84 -11.29 8.82
C GLY A 151 1.93 -11.07 7.77
N ILE A 152 2.64 -9.95 7.88
CA ILE A 152 3.66 -9.57 6.89
C ILE A 152 4.98 -10.30 7.14
N ASP A 153 5.65 -10.72 6.06
CA ASP A 153 7.03 -11.23 6.14
C ASP A 153 8.01 -10.11 6.51
N LYS A 154 8.78 -10.32 7.57
CA LYS A 154 9.68 -9.31 8.16
C LYS A 154 10.82 -8.87 7.22
N HIS A 155 11.03 -9.54 6.09
CA HIS A 155 12.03 -9.13 5.10
C HIS A 155 11.65 -7.88 4.32
N PHE A 156 10.36 -7.57 4.20
CA PHE A 156 9.91 -6.34 3.54
C PHE A 156 10.26 -5.11 4.36
N VAL A 157 10.51 -3.99 3.66
CA VAL A 157 10.89 -2.71 4.27
C VAL A 157 9.82 -1.65 4.10
N GLY A 158 9.36 -1.40 2.88
CA GLY A 158 8.40 -0.33 2.57
C GLY A 158 7.22 -0.74 1.69
N LEU A 159 7.43 -1.64 0.72
CA LEU A 159 6.51 -1.87 -0.39
C LEU A 159 6.36 -3.36 -0.72
N PHE A 160 5.42 -3.69 -1.61
CA PHE A 160 5.17 -5.03 -2.18
C PHE A 160 4.77 -6.14 -1.19
N TRP A 161 4.69 -5.83 0.10
CA TRP A 161 4.23 -6.76 1.13
C TRP A 161 2.74 -7.11 0.95
N ASP A 162 1.94 -6.17 0.48
CA ASP A 162 0.51 -6.31 0.16
C ASP A 162 0.29 -7.27 -1.01
N LEU A 163 1.17 -7.19 -2.01
CA LEU A 163 1.22 -8.14 -3.11
C LEU A 163 1.66 -9.54 -2.64
N ASP A 164 2.62 -9.67 -1.72
CA ASP A 164 2.96 -10.97 -1.12
C ASP A 164 1.76 -11.56 -0.35
N ILE A 165 1.04 -10.76 0.43
CA ILE A 165 -0.20 -11.19 1.11
C ILE A 165 -1.22 -11.68 0.09
N ALA A 166 -1.45 -10.92 -1.00
CA ALA A 166 -2.37 -11.33 -2.06
C ALA A 166 -1.96 -12.65 -2.71
N MET A 167 -0.67 -12.84 -3.01
CA MET A 167 -0.14 -14.08 -3.56
C MET A 167 -0.38 -15.27 -2.62
N ARG A 168 -0.21 -15.10 -1.30
CA ARG A 168 -0.53 -16.13 -0.30
C ARG A 168 -2.03 -16.42 -0.21
N VAL A 169 -2.90 -15.42 -0.37
CA VAL A 169 -4.35 -15.64 -0.48
C VAL A 169 -4.67 -16.49 -1.70
N TYR A 170 -4.07 -16.21 -2.85
CA TYR A 170 -4.28 -17.03 -4.04
C TYR A 170 -3.75 -18.47 -3.88
N GLU A 171 -2.62 -18.65 -3.18
CA GLU A 171 -2.01 -19.97 -2.92
C GLU A 171 -2.97 -20.90 -2.15
N ILE A 172 -3.78 -20.36 -1.23
CA ILE A 172 -4.80 -21.12 -0.47
C ILE A 172 -6.18 -21.19 -1.18
N GLY A 173 -6.22 -20.85 -2.47
CA GLY A 173 -7.44 -20.88 -3.29
C GLY A 173 -8.36 -19.66 -3.13
N GLY A 174 -7.87 -18.59 -2.50
CA GLY A 174 -8.56 -17.31 -2.41
C GLY A 174 -8.38 -16.44 -3.66
N ARG A 175 -8.85 -15.19 -3.59
CA ARG A 175 -8.74 -14.23 -4.70
C ARG A 175 -8.76 -12.76 -4.27
N VAL A 176 -8.13 -11.90 -5.06
CA VAL A 176 -8.37 -10.45 -5.01
C VAL A 176 -9.58 -10.12 -5.90
N VAL A 177 -10.53 -9.36 -5.35
CA VAL A 177 -11.70 -8.85 -6.06
C VAL A 177 -11.62 -7.33 -6.08
N LEU A 178 -11.84 -6.71 -7.23
CA LEU A 178 -11.91 -5.25 -7.35
C LEU A 178 -13.33 -4.80 -6.99
N SER A 179 -13.44 -3.81 -6.10
CA SER A 179 -14.72 -3.21 -5.73
C SER A 179 -15.40 -2.58 -6.95
N LYS A 180 -16.72 -2.61 -6.96
CA LYS A 180 -17.53 -2.01 -8.03
C LYS A 180 -17.56 -0.49 -7.91
N ASN A 181 -17.66 0.02 -6.69
CA ASN A 181 -18.03 1.42 -6.44
C ASN A 181 -17.03 2.23 -5.61
N VAL A 182 -15.97 1.60 -5.09
CA VAL A 182 -15.08 2.27 -4.13
C VAL A 182 -13.76 2.64 -4.77
N TYR A 183 -13.44 3.93 -4.73
CA TYR A 183 -12.21 4.50 -5.25
C TYR A 183 -11.29 4.95 -4.13
N LEU A 184 -9.99 4.78 -4.36
CA LEU A 184 -8.91 5.28 -3.53
C LEU A 184 -8.00 6.14 -4.42
N GLU A 185 -7.77 7.38 -4.02
CA GLU A 185 -6.92 8.33 -4.74
C GLU A 185 -5.77 8.80 -3.85
N GLU A 186 -4.54 8.78 -4.38
CA GLU A 186 -3.37 9.38 -3.73
C GLU A 186 -3.40 10.91 -3.89
N PHE A 187 -3.22 11.62 -2.78
CA PHE A 187 -3.03 13.05 -2.75
C PHE A 187 -1.63 13.42 -3.23
N ARG A 188 -1.58 14.34 -4.18
CA ARG A 188 -0.40 15.18 -4.39
C ARG A 188 -0.70 16.62 -4.02
N THR A 189 0.16 17.22 -3.22
CA THR A 189 0.23 18.68 -3.11
C THR A 189 0.44 19.22 -4.53
N PRO A 190 -0.50 20.00 -5.08
CA PRO A 190 -0.36 20.50 -6.43
C PRO A 190 0.90 21.33 -6.51
N ASN A 191 1.88 20.89 -7.30
CA ASN A 191 3.10 21.65 -7.48
C ASN A 191 2.68 22.99 -8.12
N ILE A 192 2.89 24.13 -7.45
CA ILE A 192 2.37 25.44 -7.89
C ILE A 192 2.79 25.75 -9.35
N PHE A 193 3.93 25.21 -9.78
CA PHE A 193 4.45 25.32 -11.15
C PHE A 193 3.72 24.46 -12.19
N SER A 194 3.03 23.39 -11.79
CA SER A 194 2.23 22.55 -12.69
C SER A 194 0.92 23.23 -13.13
N LYS A 195 0.44 24.22 -12.36
CA LYS A 195 -0.83 24.90 -12.62
C LYS A 195 -0.73 26.01 -13.67
N ASN A 196 0.45 26.51 -14.02
CA ASN A 196 0.60 27.59 -15.01
C ASN A 196 1.93 27.55 -15.79
N PRO A 197 2.16 26.54 -16.65
CA PRO A 197 3.38 26.43 -17.47
C PRO A 197 3.60 27.64 -18.39
N LEU A 198 2.53 28.36 -18.76
CA LEU A 198 2.59 29.52 -19.64
C LEU A 198 3.18 30.78 -18.97
N ILE A 199 2.84 31.03 -17.70
CA ILE A 199 3.34 32.20 -16.96
C ILE A 199 4.84 32.04 -16.67
N VAL A 200 5.24 30.84 -16.26
CA VAL A 200 6.64 30.48 -16.01
C VAL A 200 7.46 30.56 -17.30
N LYS A 201 6.93 30.06 -18.43
CA LYS A 201 7.59 30.20 -19.75
C LYS A 201 7.73 31.65 -20.19
N LYS A 202 6.74 32.51 -19.92
CA LYS A 202 6.78 33.95 -20.29
C LYS A 202 7.79 34.72 -19.43
N PHE A 203 7.85 34.43 -18.14
CA PHE A 203 8.80 35.04 -17.20
C PHE A 203 10.26 34.63 -17.49
N LEU A 204 10.51 33.34 -17.77
CA LEU A 204 11.83 32.83 -18.15
C LEU A 204 12.33 33.35 -19.51
N ARG A 205 11.44 33.84 -20.37
CA ARG A 205 11.77 34.47 -21.67
C ARG A 205 12.25 35.91 -21.52
N MET A 206 11.83 36.62 -20.46
CA MET A 206 12.18 38.03 -20.25
C MET A 206 13.55 38.24 -19.59
N PHE A 207 14.10 37.25 -18.89
CA PHE A 207 15.36 37.40 -18.14
C PHE A 207 16.36 36.25 -18.42
N PRO A 208 17.02 36.25 -19.59
CA PRO A 208 17.90 35.16 -20.02
C PRO A 208 19.12 34.94 -19.10
N GLY A 209 19.62 35.97 -18.43
CA GLY A 209 20.74 35.87 -17.47
C GLY A 209 20.37 35.22 -16.13
N ILE A 210 19.10 35.35 -15.72
CA ILE A 210 18.56 34.74 -14.49
C ILE A 210 18.13 33.29 -14.78
N ARG A 211 17.93 32.95 -16.06
CA ARG A 211 17.46 31.65 -16.55
C ARG A 211 18.33 30.49 -16.09
N LYS A 212 19.66 30.61 -16.10
CA LYS A 212 20.55 29.52 -15.66
C LYS A 212 20.47 29.29 -14.15
N LYS A 213 20.49 30.36 -13.34
CA LYS A 213 20.35 30.27 -11.88
C LYS A 213 18.96 29.82 -11.45
N ILE A 214 17.88 30.29 -12.08
CA ILE A 214 16.51 29.83 -11.80
C ILE A 214 16.29 28.41 -12.32
N ILE A 215 16.86 28.01 -13.46
CA ILE A 215 16.83 26.60 -13.90
C ILE A 215 17.59 25.74 -12.89
N GLU A 216 18.78 26.14 -12.43
CA GLU A 216 19.48 25.44 -11.35
C GLU A 216 18.67 25.48 -10.02
N TRP A 217 17.92 26.54 -9.73
CA TRP A 217 17.10 26.66 -8.52
C TRP A 217 15.66 26.11 -8.64
N ILE A 218 15.22 25.71 -9.83
CA ILE A 218 13.92 25.05 -10.09
C ILE A 218 14.14 23.57 -10.42
N VAL A 219 15.21 23.26 -11.15
CA VAL A 219 15.56 21.91 -11.61
C VAL A 219 16.46 21.19 -10.61
N PHE A 220 17.32 21.91 -9.84
CA PHE A 220 18.32 21.28 -8.97
C PHE A 220 18.15 21.39 -7.43
N PRO A 221 17.14 22.05 -6.80
CA PRO A 221 16.84 21.82 -5.38
C PRO A 221 15.75 20.76 -5.19
N LEU A 222 15.38 20.03 -6.24
CA LEU A 222 14.99 18.64 -6.08
C LEU A 222 16.26 17.84 -5.80
N GLU A 223 16.84 18.02 -4.61
CA GLU A 223 17.48 16.90 -3.94
C GLU A 223 16.53 15.74 -4.16
N LYS A 224 16.99 14.73 -4.91
CA LYS A 224 16.26 13.51 -5.23
C LYS A 224 15.67 12.99 -3.93
N LYS A 225 14.45 13.39 -3.57
CA LYS A 225 13.69 12.78 -2.49
C LYS A 225 13.48 11.37 -2.98
N LYS A 226 14.40 10.48 -2.59
CA LYS A 226 14.31 9.05 -2.87
C LYS A 226 12.98 8.65 -2.26
N THR A 227 11.99 8.41 -3.11
CA THR A 227 10.69 7.90 -2.69
C THR A 227 10.90 6.53 -2.05
N LEU A 228 9.97 6.06 -1.24
CA LEU A 228 10.02 4.68 -0.71
C LEU A 228 10.18 3.66 -1.84
N PHE A 229 9.56 3.93 -3.01
CA PHE A 229 9.72 3.13 -4.22
C PHE A 229 11.16 3.06 -4.71
N LEU A 230 11.85 4.20 -4.85
CA LEU A 230 13.23 4.21 -5.32
C LEU A 230 14.23 3.73 -4.26
N GLU A 231 13.94 3.90 -2.97
CA GLU A 231 14.87 3.50 -1.91
C GLU A 231 14.75 2.02 -1.56
N PHE A 232 13.53 1.52 -1.39
CA PHE A 232 13.27 0.15 -0.92
C PHE A 232 12.54 -0.68 -1.95
N GLY A 233 11.57 -0.11 -2.67
CA GLY A 233 10.77 -0.83 -3.66
C GLY A 233 11.64 -1.53 -4.71
N VAL A 234 12.44 -0.77 -5.46
CA VAL A 234 13.23 -1.31 -6.59
C VAL A 234 14.37 -2.22 -6.12
N PHE A 235 15.10 -1.84 -5.07
CA PHE A 235 16.37 -2.48 -4.73
C PHE A 235 16.29 -3.52 -3.60
N THR A 236 15.21 -3.52 -2.82
CA THR A 236 15.06 -4.41 -1.65
C THR A 236 13.79 -5.25 -1.75
N ASP A 237 12.63 -4.60 -1.82
CA ASP A 237 11.34 -5.26 -1.69
C ASP A 237 10.94 -6.02 -2.95
N ARG A 238 11.20 -5.48 -4.15
CA ARG A 238 10.94 -6.19 -5.43
C ARG A 238 11.81 -7.44 -5.56
N PRO A 239 13.15 -7.41 -5.33
CA PRO A 239 13.96 -8.63 -5.27
C PRO A 239 13.49 -9.62 -4.20
N THR A 240 13.08 -9.12 -3.02
CA THR A 240 12.53 -9.97 -1.94
C THR A 240 11.27 -10.69 -2.39
N LEU A 241 10.31 -9.97 -2.99
CA LEU A 241 9.10 -10.56 -3.54
C LEU A 241 9.41 -11.57 -4.66
N GLU A 242 10.36 -11.26 -5.56
CA GLU A 242 10.78 -12.20 -6.61
C GLU A 242 11.37 -13.49 -6.04
N ARG A 243 12.22 -13.39 -5.02
CA ARG A 243 12.76 -14.56 -4.32
C ARG A 243 11.67 -15.47 -3.75
N PHE A 244 10.53 -14.90 -3.37
CA PHE A 244 9.41 -15.66 -2.80
C PHE A 244 8.52 -16.32 -3.85
N TRP A 245 8.50 -15.87 -5.11
CA TRP A 245 7.47 -16.30 -6.07
C TRP A 245 7.99 -16.58 -7.49
N VAL A 246 9.22 -16.22 -7.83
CA VAL A 246 9.76 -16.32 -9.20
C VAL A 246 10.90 -17.33 -9.27
N MET A 247 10.74 -18.32 -10.13
CA MET A 247 11.79 -19.27 -10.48
C MET A 247 12.55 -18.73 -11.70
N LYS A 248 13.74 -18.16 -11.49
CA LYS A 248 14.55 -17.50 -12.54
C LYS A 248 15.41 -18.46 -13.38
N ASN A 249 15.81 -19.60 -12.80
CA ASN A 249 16.79 -20.51 -13.41
C ASN A 249 16.19 -21.86 -13.84
N GLU A 250 14.87 -22.00 -13.78
CA GLU A 250 14.19 -23.26 -14.14
C GLU A 250 13.88 -23.29 -15.64
N PRO A 251 14.22 -24.38 -16.36
CA PRO A 251 13.82 -24.53 -17.75
C PRO A 251 12.28 -24.57 -17.86
N PRO A 252 11.66 -23.85 -18.80
CA PRO A 252 10.19 -23.78 -18.93
C PRO A 252 9.48 -25.14 -19.06
N GLY A 253 10.18 -26.18 -19.52
CA GLY A 253 9.63 -27.53 -19.68
C GLY A 253 9.61 -28.39 -18.41
N GLY A 254 10.23 -27.95 -17.31
CA GLY A 254 10.33 -28.72 -16.06
C GLY A 254 9.20 -28.47 -15.05
N VAL A 255 8.37 -27.45 -15.27
CA VAL A 255 7.37 -27.01 -14.29
C VAL A 255 5.96 -27.28 -14.82
N SER A 256 5.09 -27.86 -13.98
CA SER A 256 3.70 -28.12 -14.33
C SER A 256 2.95 -26.82 -14.63
N PRO A 257 2.19 -26.72 -15.75
CA PRO A 257 1.36 -25.54 -16.04
C PRO A 257 0.37 -25.21 -14.92
N ASN A 258 -0.07 -26.21 -14.16
CA ASN A 258 -1.01 -26.03 -13.06
C ASN A 258 -0.39 -25.38 -11.83
N SER A 259 0.95 -25.38 -11.70
CA SER A 259 1.67 -24.78 -10.57
C SER A 259 2.19 -23.37 -10.82
N ILE A 260 1.84 -22.75 -11.95
CA ILE A 260 2.33 -21.42 -12.35
C ILE A 260 1.18 -20.50 -12.77
N TYR A 261 1.40 -19.20 -12.64
CA TYR A 261 0.51 -18.17 -13.19
C TYR A 261 0.89 -17.83 -14.64
N CYS A 262 2.16 -17.50 -14.85
CA CYS A 262 2.66 -17.12 -16.15
C CYS A 262 4.18 -17.29 -16.24
N ILE A 263 4.68 -17.31 -17.47
CA ILE A 263 6.10 -17.37 -17.81
C ILE A 263 6.44 -16.08 -18.54
N ASP A 264 7.56 -15.47 -18.16
CA ASP A 264 8.13 -14.31 -18.85
C ASP A 264 9.56 -14.67 -19.29
N LYS A 265 9.84 -14.50 -20.59
CA LYS A 265 11.12 -14.92 -21.20
C LYS A 265 12.23 -13.88 -21.04
N ARG A 266 11.93 -12.71 -20.48
CA ARG A 266 12.97 -11.70 -20.23
C ARG A 266 13.95 -12.20 -19.16
N GLU A 267 15.21 -11.83 -19.33
CA GLU A 267 16.33 -12.27 -18.50
C GLU A 267 16.19 -11.88 -17.02
N ASP A 268 15.53 -10.75 -16.74
CA ASP A 268 15.29 -10.26 -15.38
C ASP A 268 14.11 -10.97 -14.68
N ARG A 269 13.30 -11.74 -15.44
CA ARG A 269 12.10 -12.43 -14.97
C ARG A 269 12.27 -13.95 -15.06
N GLY A 270 11.17 -14.69 -15.16
CA GLY A 270 11.18 -16.14 -15.15
C GLY A 270 9.76 -16.69 -15.03
N ILE A 271 9.61 -17.75 -14.24
CA ILE A 271 8.33 -18.42 -14.04
C ILE A 271 7.69 -17.95 -12.73
N LEU A 272 6.50 -17.36 -12.82
CA LEU A 272 5.74 -16.93 -11.63
C LEU A 272 4.97 -18.12 -11.05
N SER A 273 5.39 -18.58 -9.87
CA SER A 273 4.83 -19.73 -9.17
C SER A 273 3.47 -19.41 -8.53
N LYS A 274 2.58 -20.42 -8.48
CA LYS A 274 1.36 -20.42 -7.67
C LYS A 274 1.60 -20.77 -6.20
N LYS A 275 2.80 -21.25 -5.88
CA LYS A 275 3.24 -21.56 -4.52
C LYS A 275 4.39 -20.68 -4.11
N ARG A 276 4.42 -20.28 -2.85
CA ARG A 276 5.53 -19.52 -2.31
C ARG A 276 6.77 -20.43 -2.24
N LEU A 277 7.91 -19.90 -2.68
CA LEU A 277 9.18 -20.61 -2.79
C LEU A 277 10.00 -20.59 -1.50
N ALA A 278 9.58 -19.78 -0.52
CA ALA A 278 10.21 -19.67 0.80
C ALA A 278 9.14 -19.76 1.89
N LEU A 279 9.55 -20.10 3.12
CA LEU A 279 8.68 -20.04 4.30
C LEU A 279 8.44 -18.59 4.72
N VAL A 280 7.25 -18.30 5.24
CA VAL A 280 6.92 -16.97 5.76
C VAL A 280 7.66 -16.78 7.07
N GLU A 281 8.38 -15.66 7.20
CA GLU A 281 9.00 -15.26 8.45
C GLU A 281 8.27 -14.06 9.06
N PRO A 282 7.32 -14.29 10.00
CA PRO A 282 6.53 -13.21 10.58
C PRO A 282 7.38 -12.31 11.50
N PHE A 283 6.87 -11.12 11.79
CA PHE A 283 7.40 -10.30 12.88
C PHE A 283 7.17 -10.97 14.24
N GLU A 284 8.15 -10.86 15.13
CA GLU A 284 8.05 -11.30 16.53
C GLU A 284 7.38 -10.21 17.38
N ASP A 285 6.62 -10.59 18.40
CA ASP A 285 6.04 -9.62 19.37
C ASP A 285 7.14 -8.86 20.13
N LYS A 286 8.25 -9.55 20.38
CA LYS A 286 9.38 -9.00 21.13
C LYS A 286 9.97 -7.80 20.39
N HIS A 287 9.96 -6.63 21.03
CA HIS A 287 10.50 -5.38 20.50
C HIS A 287 9.84 -4.89 19.20
N ILE A 288 8.60 -5.32 18.91
CA ILE A 288 7.92 -4.91 17.67
C ILE A 288 7.80 -3.38 17.52
N LEU A 289 7.71 -2.64 18.63
CA LEU A 289 7.63 -1.18 18.63
C LEU A 289 8.99 -0.46 18.68
N THR A 290 10.07 -1.15 19.05
CA THR A 290 11.33 -0.49 19.45
C THR A 290 12.53 -0.85 18.61
N VAL A 291 12.50 -1.99 17.90
CA VAL A 291 13.62 -2.47 17.09
C VAL A 291 13.11 -2.88 15.72
N SER A 292 13.75 -2.38 14.67
CA SER A 292 13.49 -2.84 13.31
C SER A 292 13.92 -4.30 13.18
N GLN A 293 12.96 -5.19 12.90
CA GLN A 293 13.21 -6.61 12.67
C GLN A 293 13.43 -6.88 11.18
N GLY A 294 14.37 -7.76 10.84
CA GLY A 294 14.79 -7.97 9.45
C GLY A 294 15.62 -6.78 8.91
N PRO A 295 15.58 -6.49 7.59
CA PRO A 295 16.32 -5.38 7.01
C PRO A 295 15.85 -4.04 7.58
N LYS A 296 16.79 -3.14 7.88
CA LYS A 296 16.49 -1.79 8.39
C LYS A 296 15.84 -0.93 7.31
N GLY A 297 14.84 -0.14 7.70
CA GLY A 297 14.24 0.92 6.91
C GLY A 297 14.02 2.17 7.76
N ARG A 298 13.83 3.31 7.10
CA ARG A 298 13.56 4.58 7.78
C ARG A 298 12.44 5.33 7.08
N TRP A 299 11.66 6.03 7.89
CA TRP A 299 10.77 7.08 7.45
C TRP A 299 11.57 8.31 7.01
N LYS A 300 11.07 9.08 6.04
CA LYS A 300 11.67 10.32 5.56
C LYS A 300 10.63 11.42 5.50
#